data_AF-A0A958TJN1-F1
#
_entry.id   AF-A0A958TJN1-F1
#
_cell.length_a   1.000
_cell.length_b   1.000
_cell.length_c   1.000
_cell.angle_alpha   90.00
_cell.angle_beta   90.00
_cell.angle_gamma   90.00
#
_symmetry.space_group_name_H-M   'P 1'
#
loop_
_entity.id
_entity.type
_entity.pdbx_description
1 polymer ?
#
loop_
_entity_poly.entity_id
_entity_poly.type
_entity_poly.pdbx_seq_one_letter_code
_entity_poly.pdbx_strand_id
1 'polypeptide(L)' 'SPDDDAFEDVEVIEELLTQVYQFSRLYWKSLRQQNVPITIKYPEMVAQIAPRFENGVPEDAKDTLWFL' A
#
# COMPACT_ATOMS: atom_id res chain seq x y z
N SER A 1 -3.89 14.84 -13.97
CA SER A 1 -4.94 14.05 -13.33
C SER A 1 -5.72 13.32 -14.40
N PRO A 2 -6.39 12.19 -14.11
CA PRO A 2 -7.36 11.63 -15.03
C PRO A 2 -8.39 12.70 -15.39
N ASP A 3 -8.86 12.71 -16.64
CA ASP A 3 -10.02 13.52 -17.03
C ASP A 3 -11.26 13.01 -16.26
N ASP A 4 -12.21 13.89 -15.93
CA ASP A 4 -13.35 13.56 -15.06
C ASP A 4 -14.19 12.37 -15.58
N ASP A 5 -14.21 12.17 -16.89
CA ASP A 5 -14.93 11.07 -17.56
C ASP A 5 -14.19 9.72 -17.51
N ALA A 6 -12.91 9.70 -17.11
CA ALA A 6 -12.08 8.49 -17.10
C ALA A 6 -12.59 7.41 -16.12
N PHE A 7 -13.39 7.80 -15.12
CA PHE A 7 -14.01 6.87 -14.17
C PHE A 7 -15.41 6.38 -14.61
N GLU A 8 -15.89 6.80 -15.78
CA GLU A 8 -17.12 6.29 -16.39
C GLU A 8 -16.85 5.13 -17.36
N ASP A 9 -15.59 4.95 -17.76
CA ASP A 9 -15.15 3.84 -18.61
C ASP A 9 -15.10 2.53 -17.80
N VAL A 10 -15.90 1.55 -18.23
CA VAL A 10 -15.99 0.23 -17.59
C VAL A 10 -14.64 -0.50 -17.59
N GLU A 11 -13.83 -0.34 -18.64
CA GLU A 11 -12.50 -0.96 -18.71
C GLU A 11 -11.59 -0.40 -17.63
N VAL A 12 -11.60 0.93 -17.43
CA VAL A 12 -10.81 1.60 -16.39
C VAL A 12 -11.26 1.16 -14.99
N ILE A 13 -12.56 1.06 -14.74
CA ILE A 13 -13.09 0.61 -13.45
C ILE A 13 -12.64 -0.82 -13.15
N GLU A 14 -12.71 -1.72 -14.14
CA GLU A 14 -12.30 -3.11 -13.98
C GLU A 14 -10.79 -3.24 -13.72
N GLU A 15 -9.96 -2.46 -14.41
CA GLU A 15 -8.52 -2.39 -14.17
C GLU A 15 -8.19 -1.93 -12.75
N LEU A 16 -8.87 -0.88 -12.26
CA LEU A 16 -8.66 -0.35 -10.90
C LEU A 16 -9.09 -1.36 -9.82
N LEU A 17 -10.23 -2.04 -10.01
CA LEU A 17 -10.68 -3.10 -9.09
C LEU A 17 -9.69 -4.27 -9.08
N THR A 18 -9.20 -4.66 -10.27
CA THR A 18 -8.17 -5.70 -10.41
C THR A 18 -6.89 -5.31 -9.70
N GLN A 19 -6.45 -4.06 -9.83
CA GLN A 19 -5.27 -3.54 -9.13
C GLN A 19 -5.43 -3.60 -7.60
N VAL A 20 -6.58 -3.15 -7.06
CA VAL A 20 -6.87 -3.24 -5.63
C VAL A 20 -6.84 -4.70 -5.14
N TYR A 21 -7.43 -5.62 -5.91
CA TYR A 21 -7.37 -7.04 -5.62
C TYR A 21 -5.93 -7.58 -5.63
N GLN A 22 -5.12 -7.22 -6.62
CA GLN A 22 -3.71 -7.62 -6.68
C GLN A 22 -2.94 -7.10 -5.46
N PHE A 23 -3.15 -5.83 -5.06
CA PHE A 23 -2.52 -5.25 -3.88
C PHE A 23 -2.93 -5.94 -2.57
N SER A 24 -4.12 -6.53 -2.47
CA SER A 24 -4.53 -7.32 -1.30
C SER A 24 -3.71 -8.61 -1.13
N ARG A 25 -3.05 -9.08 -2.20
CA ARG A 25 -2.30 -10.34 -2.21
C ARG A 25 -0.79 -10.16 -2.08
N LEU A 26 -0.27 -8.94 -2.18
CA LEU A 26 1.16 -8.63 -2.11
C LEU A 26 1.68 -8.45 -0.67
N TYR A 27 1.29 -9.32 0.26
CA TYR A 27 1.68 -9.18 1.67
C TYR A 27 2.95 -9.97 2.01
N TRP A 28 4.07 -9.28 2.20
CA TRP A 28 5.37 -9.93 2.42
C TRP A 28 5.62 -10.38 3.86
N LYS A 29 4.86 -9.88 4.84
CA LYS A 29 5.01 -10.27 6.26
C LYS A 29 4.43 -11.64 6.59
N SER A 30 3.48 -12.14 5.80
CA SER A 30 2.86 -13.45 6.05
C SER A 30 2.30 -14.08 4.80
N LEU A 31 2.29 -15.42 4.78
CA LEU A 31 1.57 -16.22 3.77
C LEU A 31 0.04 -16.22 3.98
N ARG A 32 -0.45 -15.71 5.11
CA ARG A 32 -1.89 -15.57 5.36
C ARG A 32 -2.45 -14.40 4.56
N GLN A 33 -3.53 -14.66 3.82
CA GLN A 33 -4.23 -13.60 3.08
C GLN A 33 -4.66 -12.47 4.01
N GLN A 34 -4.41 -11.23 3.57
CA GLN A 34 -5.00 -10.03 4.14
C GLN A 34 -6.10 -9.56 3.19
N ASN A 35 -7.26 -9.19 3.73
CA ASN A 35 -8.38 -8.64 2.97
C ASN A 35 -8.26 -7.11 2.77
N VAL A 36 -7.04 -6.58 2.87
CA VAL A 36 -6.72 -5.15 2.77
C VAL A 36 -5.52 -4.97 1.84
N PRO A 37 -5.57 -4.06 0.85
CA PRO A 37 -4.45 -3.80 -0.04
C PRO A 37 -3.25 -3.23 0.72
N ILE A 38 -2.03 -3.61 0.27
CA ILE A 38 -0.78 -3.09 0.87
C ILE A 38 -0.65 -1.58 0.83
N THR A 39 -1.29 -0.92 -0.14
CA THR A 39 -1.36 0.54 -0.25
C THR A 39 -2.06 1.21 0.95
N ILE A 40 -2.85 0.46 1.72
CA ILE A 40 -3.42 0.89 3.00
C ILE A 40 -2.61 0.30 4.16
N LYS A 41 -2.28 -1.00 4.10
CA LYS A 41 -1.69 -1.71 5.25
C LYS A 41 -0.27 -1.25 5.58
N TYR A 42 0.56 -0.98 4.58
CA TYR A 42 1.96 -0.57 4.82
C TYR A 42 2.04 0.83 5.42
N PRO A 43 1.33 1.86 4.91
CA PRO A 43 1.25 3.15 5.59
C PRO A 43 0.72 3.06 7.02
N GLU A 44 -0.26 2.20 7.30
CA GLU A 44 -0.75 1.95 8.66
C GLU A 44 0.37 1.45 9.58
N MET A 45 1.17 0.48 9.14
CA MET A 45 2.31 -0.04 9.90
C MET A 45 3.40 1.02 10.10
N VAL A 46 3.72 1.80 9.07
CA VAL A 46 4.66 2.92 9.16
C VAL A 46 4.16 3.94 10.19
N ALA A 47 2.89 4.34 10.14
CA ALA A 47 2.32 5.30 11.07
C ALA A 47 2.35 4.82 12.53
N GLN A 48 2.26 3.51 12.77
CA GLN A 48 2.34 2.92 14.12
C GLN A 48 3.78 2.84 14.67
N ILE A 49 4.78 2.66 13.79
CA ILE A 49 6.18 2.41 14.20
C ILE A 49 7.04 3.68 14.11
N ALA A 50 6.86 4.52 13.08
CA ALA A 50 7.66 5.72 12.85
C ALA A 50 7.74 6.66 14.07
N PRO A 51 6.66 6.90 14.85
CA PRO A 51 6.73 7.75 16.04
C PRO A 51 7.65 7.24 17.16
N ARG A 52 8.08 5.98 17.10
CA ARG A 52 9.00 5.37 18.09
C ARG A 52 10.46 5.72 17.80
N PHE A 53 10.77 6.27 16.63
CA PHE A 53 12.11 6.75 16.29
C PHE A 53 12.30 8.17 16.80
N GLU A 54 13.15 8.35 17.80
CA GLU A 54 13.43 9.66 18.41
C GLU A 54 14.02 10.67 17.40
N ASN A 55 14.86 10.20 16.48
CA ASN A 55 15.52 11.01 15.46
C ASN A 55 14.96 10.80 14.05
N GLY A 56 13.73 10.25 13.94
CA GLY A 56 13.14 9.84 12.67
C GLY A 56 13.71 8.53 12.11
N VAL A 57 13.12 8.08 11.00
CA VAL A 57 13.55 6.86 10.30
C VAL A 57 14.91 7.11 9.62
N PRO A 58 15.91 6.22 9.78
CA PRO A 58 17.21 6.35 9.12
C PRO A 58 17.09 6.52 7.59
N GLU A 59 17.95 7.35 7.01
CA GLU A 59 17.90 7.67 5.57
C GLU A 59 18.14 6.44 4.69
N ASP A 60 19.05 5.56 5.12
CA ASP A 60 19.37 4.28 4.49
C ASP A 60 18.24 3.25 4.59
N ALA A 61 17.27 3.46 5.48
CA ALA A 61 16.10 2.59 5.61
C ALA A 61 14.97 2.97 4.64
N LYS A 62 14.99 4.14 3.99
CA LYS A 62 13.87 4.63 3.15
C LYS A 62 13.52 3.72 1.98
N ASP A 63 14.53 3.03 1.42
CA ASP A 63 14.35 2.09 0.30
C ASP A 63 14.14 0.63 0.77
N THR A 64 13.92 0.43 2.07
CA THR A 64 13.71 -0.90 2.68
C THR A 64 12.35 -1.00 3.35
N LEU A 65 11.89 -2.23 3.56
CA LEU A 65 10.64 -2.53 4.26
C LEU A 65 10.87 -2.73 5.77
N TRP A 66 11.56 -1.78 6.41
CA TRP A 66 11.97 -1.83 7.83
C TRP A 66 10.81 -1.99 8.83
N PHE A 67 9.57 -1.71 8.42
CA PHE A 67 8.37 -1.81 9.25
C PHE A 67 7.73 -3.20 9.25
N LEU A 68 8.17 -4.13 8.37
CA LEU A 68 7.64 -5.49 8.31
C LEU A 68 7.96 -6.30 9.56
#